data_AF-A0A6I0E7Y8-F1
#
_entry.id   AF-A0A6I0E7Y8-F1
#
_cell.length_a   1.000
_cell.length_b   1.000
_cell.length_c   1.000
_cell.angle_alpha   90.00
_cell.angle_beta   90.00
_cell.angle_gamma   90.00
#
_symmetry.space_group_name_H-M   'P 1'
#
loop_
_entity.id
_entity.type
_entity.pdbx_description
1 polymer ?
#
loop_
_entity_poly.entity_id
_entity_poly.type
_entity_poly.pdbx_seq_one_letter_code
_entity_poly.pdbx_strand_id
1 'polypeptide(L)'
;MGWSAAIDDYISFLRAEKSLSENSVSAYRTDMEKLRVYADSIGVEPESITHDHLQNFLAYLHDLGLNKRSQSRILSGVRGFYKYLLIEEVIDSDPTELIESPKIGRK
;
A
#
# COMPACT_ATOMS: atom_id res chain seq x y z
N MET A 1 15.76 -1.40 2.09
CA MET A 1 15.40 -1.35 0.64
C MET A 1 14.66 -0.05 0.37
N GLY A 2 14.96 0.69 -0.71
CA GLY A 2 14.25 1.95 -1.00
C GLY A 2 12.89 1.76 -1.68
N TRP A 3 11.99 2.74 -1.55
CA TRP A 3 10.63 2.67 -2.09
C TRP A 3 10.53 2.32 -3.58
N SER A 4 11.33 2.95 -4.44
CA SER A 4 11.25 2.68 -5.90
C SER A 4 11.53 1.22 -6.21
N ALA A 5 12.57 0.64 -5.60
CA ALA A 5 12.93 -0.76 -5.78
C ALA A 5 11.83 -1.68 -5.26
N ALA A 6 11.35 -1.44 -4.04
CA ALA A 6 10.28 -2.24 -3.45
C ALA A 6 9.01 -2.26 -4.30
N ILE A 7 8.62 -1.11 -4.87
CA ILE A 7 7.45 -1.01 -5.76
C ILE A 7 7.71 -1.76 -7.07
N ASP A 8 8.88 -1.63 -7.68
CA ASP A 8 9.20 -2.30 -8.93
C ASP A 8 9.24 -3.83 -8.77
N ASP A 9 9.78 -4.31 -7.66
CA ASP A 9 9.84 -5.73 -7.34
C ASP A 9 8.42 -6.29 -7.08
N TYR A 10 7.59 -5.57 -6.30
CA TYR A 10 6.19 -5.94 -6.11
C TYR A 10 5.39 -5.99 -7.41
N ILE A 11 5.61 -5.02 -8.30
CA ILE A 11 4.94 -4.97 -9.60
C ILE A 11 5.38 -6.12 -10.50
N SER A 12 6.66 -6.49 -10.44
CA SER A 12 7.20 -7.65 -11.15
C SER A 12 6.60 -8.96 -10.62
N PHE A 13 6.48 -9.09 -9.30
CA PHE A 13 5.80 -10.19 -8.64
C PHE A 13 4.32 -10.31 -9.07
N LEU A 14 3.57 -9.21 -9.10
CA LEU A 14 2.16 -9.22 -9.54
C LEU A 14 2.00 -9.66 -11.00
N ARG A 15 2.98 -9.37 -11.86
CA ARG A 15 2.97 -9.80 -13.27
C ARG A 15 3.31 -11.28 -13.40
N ALA A 16 4.41 -11.71 -12.77
CA ALA A 16 4.92 -13.07 -12.89
C ALA A 16 4.05 -14.09 -12.14
N GLU A 17 3.81 -13.84 -10.86
CA GLU A 17 3.22 -14.83 -9.94
C GLU A 17 1.69 -14.75 -9.86
N LYS A 18 1.11 -13.57 -10.13
CA LYS A 18 -0.36 -13.36 -10.09
C LYS A 18 -1.00 -13.21 -11.46
N SER A 19 -0.20 -13.18 -12.54
CA SER A 19 -0.65 -13.01 -13.93
C SER A 19 -1.69 -11.88 -14.11
N LEU A 20 -1.53 -10.79 -13.36
CA LEU A 20 -2.48 -9.68 -13.41
C LEU A 20 -2.33 -8.89 -14.71
N SER A 21 -3.47 -8.40 -15.23
CA SER A 21 -3.50 -7.53 -16.41
C SER A 21 -2.69 -6.25 -16.20
N GLU A 22 -2.20 -5.64 -17.28
CA GLU A 22 -1.47 -4.37 -17.23
C GLU A 22 -2.25 -3.25 -16.53
N ASN A 23 -3.57 -3.21 -16.75
CA ASN A 23 -4.46 -2.25 -16.10
C ASN A 23 -4.48 -2.44 -14.58
N SER A 24 -4.56 -3.68 -14.13
CA SER A 24 -4.51 -4.01 -12.70
C SER A 24 -3.18 -3.59 -12.11
N VAL A 25 -2.07 -3.99 -12.74
CA VAL A 25 -0.72 -3.67 -12.30
C VAL A 25 -0.48 -2.15 -12.21
N SER A 26 -0.93 -1.40 -13.22
CA SER A 26 -0.86 0.07 -13.22
C SER A 26 -1.63 0.70 -12.05
N ALA A 27 -2.81 0.15 -11.73
CA ALA A 27 -3.58 0.60 -10.57
C ALA A 27 -2.85 0.33 -9.24
N TYR A 28 -2.23 -0.85 -9.07
CA TYR A 28 -1.41 -1.15 -7.88
C TYR A 28 -0.21 -0.20 -7.77
N ARG A 29 0.51 0.05 -8.88
CA ARG A 29 1.64 1.00 -8.89
C ARG A 29 1.20 2.38 -8.44
N THR A 30 0.11 2.89 -9.03
CA THR A 30 -0.43 4.23 -8.72
C THR A 30 -0.84 4.35 -7.25
N ASP A 31 -1.22 3.25 -6.60
CA ASP A 31 -1.54 3.25 -5.17
C ASP A 31 -0.29 3.24 -4.30
N MET A 32 0.72 2.44 -4.66
CA MET A 32 1.98 2.40 -3.93
C MET A 32 2.71 3.73 -4.01
N GLU A 33 2.61 4.45 -5.13
CA GLU A 33 3.15 5.81 -5.24
C GLU A 33 2.49 6.78 -4.25
N LYS A 34 1.21 6.64 -3.93
CA LYS A 34 0.58 7.49 -2.90
C LYS A 34 1.13 7.19 -1.51
N LEU A 35 1.35 5.91 -1.21
CA LEU A 35 1.94 5.51 0.06
C LEU A 35 3.39 5.99 0.14
N ARG A 36 4.19 5.83 -0.92
CA ARG A 36 5.56 6.35 -1.00
C ARG A 36 5.60 7.85 -0.76
N VAL A 37 4.79 8.64 -1.47
CA VAL A 37 4.77 10.11 -1.30
C VAL A 37 4.48 10.50 0.15
N TYR A 38 3.54 9.80 0.80
CA TYR A 38 3.27 10.01 2.22
C TYR A 38 4.46 9.61 3.10
N ALA A 39 5.04 8.43 2.88
CA ALA A 39 6.16 7.90 3.66
C ALA A 39 7.42 8.78 3.53
N ASP A 40 7.74 9.24 2.31
CA ASP A 40 8.83 10.17 2.04
C ASP A 40 8.63 11.50 2.79
N SER A 41 7.38 11.96 2.95
CA SER A 41 7.06 13.19 3.69
C SER A 41 7.35 13.09 5.19
N ILE A 42 7.42 11.88 5.72
CA ILE A 42 7.76 11.58 7.13
C ILE A 42 9.14 10.89 7.26
N GLY A 43 9.88 10.71 6.16
CA GLY A 43 11.21 10.11 6.16
C GLY A 43 11.25 8.63 6.55
N VAL A 44 10.21 7.86 6.20
CA VAL A 44 10.09 6.44 6.57
C VAL A 44 10.27 5.53 5.36
N GLU A 45 11.18 4.56 5.48
CA GLU A 45 11.43 3.53 4.48
C GLU A 45 10.35 2.43 4.50
N PRO A 46 10.15 1.65 3.41
CA PRO A 46 9.10 0.62 3.32
C PRO A 46 9.11 -0.38 4.48
N GLU A 47 10.30 -0.85 4.88
CA GLU A 47 10.50 -1.82 5.96
C GLU A 47 10.23 -1.25 7.36
N SER A 48 10.17 0.08 7.50
CA SER A 48 9.96 0.79 8.77
C SER A 48 8.54 1.34 8.95
N ILE A 49 7.63 1.05 8.02
CA ILE A 49 6.24 1.46 8.14
C ILE A 49 5.55 0.68 9.27
N THR A 50 4.85 1.41 10.14
CA THR A 50 4.11 0.87 11.27
C THR A 50 2.61 0.97 11.04
N HIS A 51 1.84 0.31 11.90
CA HIS A 51 0.39 0.45 11.94
C HIS A 51 -0.05 1.92 12.06
N ASP A 52 0.59 2.69 12.95
CA ASP A 52 0.26 4.10 13.19
C ASP A 52 0.54 4.97 11.95
N HIS A 53 1.66 4.71 11.24
CA HIS A 53 1.95 5.39 9.97
C HIS A 53 0.84 5.15 8.94
N LEU A 54 0.33 3.93 8.86
CA LEU A 54 -0.73 3.60 7.91
C LEU A 54 -2.11 4.14 8.32
N GLN A 55 -2.41 4.27 9.62
CA GLN A 55 -3.60 5.00 10.08
C GLN A 55 -3.53 6.48 9.68
N ASN A 56 -2.38 7.11 9.91
CA ASN A 56 -2.14 8.50 9.50
C ASN A 56 -2.15 8.65 7.97
N PHE A 57 -1.69 7.65 7.22
CA PHE A 57 -1.81 7.62 5.76
C PHE A 57 -3.28 7.64 5.31
N LEU A 58 -4.18 6.89 5.96
CA LEU A 58 -5.61 6.94 5.64
C LEU A 58 -6.22 8.32 5.92
N ALA A 59 -5.81 8.97 7.01
CA ALA A 59 -6.19 10.36 7.29
C ALA A 59 -5.65 11.33 6.23
N TYR A 60 -4.40 11.16 5.82
CA TYR A 60 -3.80 11.93 4.72
C TYR A 60 -4.57 11.77 3.41
N LEU A 61 -4.98 10.54 3.04
CA LEU A 61 -5.81 10.31 1.85
C LEU A 61 -7.19 10.99 1.95
N HIS A 62 -7.77 11.00 3.15
CA HIS A 62 -9.02 11.72 3.40
C HIS A 62 -8.85 13.23 3.16
N ASP A 63 -7.77 13.82 3.66
CA ASP A 63 -7.50 15.26 3.53
C ASP A 63 -7.18 15.67 2.09
N LEU A 64 -6.66 14.73 1.29
CA LEU A 64 -6.55 14.86 -0.18
C LEU A 64 -7.91 14.75 -0.91
N GLY A 65 -9.02 14.55 -0.21
CA GLY A 65 -10.37 14.48 -0.77
C GLY A 65 -10.73 13.12 -1.37
N LEU A 66 -9.95 12.06 -1.13
CA LEU A 66 -10.32 10.73 -1.62
C LEU A 66 -11.49 10.17 -0.83
N ASN A 67 -12.53 9.73 -1.54
CA ASN A 67 -13.67 9.08 -0.91
C ASN A 67 -13.30 7.72 -0.28
N LYS A 68 -14.15 7.23 0.64
CA LYS A 68 -13.94 5.96 1.37
C LYS A 68 -13.74 4.74 0.45
N ARG A 69 -14.37 4.72 -0.73
CA ARG A 69 -14.21 3.63 -1.69
C ARG A 69 -12.79 3.62 -2.28
N SER A 70 -12.28 4.78 -2.67
CA SER A 70 -10.90 4.93 -3.14
C SER A 70 -9.89 4.57 -2.06
N GLN A 71 -10.11 5.04 -0.83
CA GLN A 71 -9.24 4.70 0.32
C GLN A 71 -9.24 3.19 0.58
N SER A 72 -10.42 2.54 0.60
CA SER A 72 -10.51 1.08 0.78
C SER A 72 -9.79 0.32 -0.33
N ARG A 73 -9.87 0.77 -1.59
CA ARG A 73 -9.15 0.16 -2.71
C ARG A 73 -7.63 0.31 -2.55
N ILE A 74 -7.16 1.50 -2.19
CA ILE A 74 -5.74 1.76 -1.93
C ILE A 74 -5.24 0.86 -0.79
N LEU A 75 -5.97 0.78 0.31
CA LEU A 75 -5.62 -0.08 1.45
C LEU A 75 -5.52 -1.56 1.05
N SER A 76 -6.39 -2.06 0.17
CA SER A 76 -6.24 -3.41 -0.38
C SER A 76 -4.94 -3.59 -1.16
N GLY A 77 -4.51 -2.56 -1.90
CA GLY A 77 -3.20 -2.53 -2.55
C GLY A 77 -2.05 -2.58 -1.54
N VAL A 78 -2.15 -1.79 -0.47
CA VAL A 78 -1.15 -1.71 0.61
C VAL A 78 -1.01 -3.05 1.34
N ARG A 79 -2.13 -3.72 1.63
CA ARG A 79 -2.13 -5.09 2.20
C ARG A 79 -1.44 -6.09 1.29
N GLY A 80 -1.66 -6.01 -0.03
CA GLY A 80 -0.98 -6.88 -0.98
C GLY A 80 0.53 -6.67 -1.00
N PHE A 81 0.97 -5.40 -0.93
CA PHE A 81 2.37 -5.02 -0.91
C PHE A 81 3.09 -5.50 0.37
N TYR A 82 2.53 -5.27 1.55
CA TYR A 82 3.18 -5.73 2.80
C TYR A 82 3.16 -7.24 2.97
N LYS A 83 2.13 -7.93 2.46
CA LYS A 83 2.17 -9.40 2.35
C LYS A 83 3.28 -9.90 1.44
N TYR A 84 3.52 -9.19 0.33
CA TYR A 84 4.64 -9.50 -0.55
C TYR A 84 5.98 -9.29 0.18
N LEU A 85 6.19 -8.17 0.87
CA LEU A 85 7.41 -7.93 1.65
C LEU A 85 7.63 -8.99 2.74
N LEU A 86 6.56 -9.49 3.36
CA LEU A 86 6.64 -10.58 4.33
C LEU A 86 7.04 -11.91 3.67
N ILE A 87 6.54 -12.20 2.46
CA ILE A 87 6.91 -13.41 1.69
C ILE A 87 8.39 -13.37 1.28
N GLU A 88 8.88 -12.19 0.92
CA GLU A 88 10.29 -11.97 0.54
C GLU A 88 11.23 -11.79 1.75
N GLU A 89 10.72 -11.99 2.98
CA GLU A 89 11.48 -11.87 4.23
C GLU A 89 12.15 -10.48 4.41
N VAL A 90 11.59 -9.43 3.78
CA VAL A 90 12.04 -8.03 3.91
C VAL A 90 11.59 -7.43 5.24
N ILE A 91 10.48 -7.93 5.79
CA ILE A 91 9.93 -7.56 7.10
C ILE A 91 9.54 -8.81 7.88
N ASP A 92 9.53 -8.71 9.21
CA ASP A 92 9.18 -9.83 10.09
C ASP A 92 7.68 -9.87 10.47
N SER A 93 6.95 -8.77 10.25
CA SER A 93 5.54 -8.63 10.62
C SER A 93 4.80 -7.71 9.65
N ASP A 94 3.56 -8.06 9.30
CA ASP A 94 2.71 -7.26 8.41
C ASP A 94 2.08 -6.06 9.18
N PRO A 95 2.45 -4.79 8.86
CA PRO A 95 1.92 -3.61 9.54
C PRO A 95 0.44 -3.34 9.22
N THR A 96 -0.18 -4.12 8.32
CA THR A 96 -1.55 -3.91 7.84
C THR A 96 -2.61 -4.77 8.55
N GLU A 97 -2.20 -5.74 9.39
CA GLU A 97 -3.10 -6.77 9.95
C GLU A 97 -4.30 -6.19 10.72
N LEU A 98 -4.08 -5.13 11.50
CA LEU A 98 -5.11 -4.54 12.37
C LEU A 98 -5.75 -3.27 11.80
N ILE A 99 -5.44 -2.92 10.55
CA ILE A 99 -5.97 -1.70 9.96
C ILE A 99 -7.41 -1.90 9.53
N GLU A 100 -8.33 -1.16 10.15
CA GLU A 100 -9.71 -1.13 9.70
C GLU A 100 -9.86 -0.40 8.37
N SER A 101 -10.56 -1.02 7.42
CA SER A 101 -10.90 -0.35 6.17
C SER A 101 -11.99 0.71 6.40
N PRO A 102 -11.92 1.89 5.76
CA PRO A 102 -12.95 2.90 5.88
C PRO A 102 -14.33 2.32 5.57
N LYS A 103 -15.25 2.34 6.55
CA LYS A 103 -16.60 1.77 6.40
C LYS A 103 -17.34 2.52 5.30
N ILE A 104 -17.52 1.85 4.16
CA ILE A 104 -18.39 2.31 3.08
C ILE A 104 -19.82 2.14 3.60
N GLY A 105 -20.46 3.24 3.99
CA GLY A 105 -21.90 3.22 4.28
C GLY A 105 -22.62 2.66 3.05
N ARG A 106 -23.46 1.63 3.23
CA ARG A 106 -24.36 1.19 2.17
C ARG A 106 -25.27 2.39 1.83
N LYS A 107 -25.31 2.74 0.55
CA LYS A 107 -26.33 3.67 0.02
C LYS A 107 -27.72 3.07 0.21
#